data_AF-A0A093IR84-F1
#
_entry.id   AF-A0A093IR84-F1
#
_cell.length_a   1.000
_cell.length_b   1.000
_cell.length_c   1.000
_cell.angle_alpha   90.00
_cell.angle_beta   90.00
_cell.angle_gamma   90.00
#
_symmetry.space_group_name_H-M   'P 1'
#
loop_
_entity.id
_entity.type
_entity.pdbx_description
1 polymer ?
#
loop_
_entity_poly.entity_id
_entity_poly.type
_entity_poly.pdbx_seq_one_letter_code
_entity_poly.pdbx_strand_id
1 'polypeptide(L)'
;VRLAALADGIKLPPYVILKRKTMLKDQLPTGIIVRCQTQEWMPTDLMKDWLNIIWNRRAGVLVCKRKMLVLGTFEGYLTPAMQNGTGGMNTELAVVPGGMS
;
A
#
# COMPACT_ATOMS: atom_id res chain seq x y z
N VAL A 1 7.24 -6.28 -4.80
CA VAL A 1 7.21 -5.82 -3.39
C VAL A 1 6.76 -4.37 -3.36
N ARG A 2 5.99 -3.95 -2.36
CA ARG A 2 5.64 -2.54 -2.13
C ARG A 2 6.37 -2.04 -0.89
N LEU A 3 7.12 -0.97 -1.07
CA LEU A 3 7.84 -0.26 -0.02
C LEU A 3 7.23 1.12 0.16
N ALA A 4 7.18 1.59 1.39
CA ALA A 4 6.68 2.91 1.72
C ALA A 4 7.39 3.43 2.95
N ALA A 5 7.54 4.75 3.03
CA ALA A 5 8.07 5.45 4.18
C ALA A 5 7.20 6.68 4.46
N LEU A 6 7.20 7.09 5.72
CA LEU A 6 6.65 8.36 6.16
C LEU A 6 7.63 9.49 5.87
N ALA A 7 7.13 10.74 5.88
CA ALA A 7 7.94 11.92 5.64
C ALA A 7 9.04 12.14 6.70
N ASP A 8 8.88 11.57 7.90
CA ASP A 8 9.87 11.58 8.98
C ASP A 8 10.94 10.48 8.83
N GLY A 9 10.92 9.71 7.74
CA GLY A 9 11.87 8.65 7.46
C GLY A 9 11.51 7.28 8.06
N ILE A 10 10.40 7.18 8.81
CA ILE A 10 9.94 5.89 9.34
C ILE A 10 9.49 5.00 8.19
N LYS A 11 10.13 3.84 8.06
CA LYS A 11 9.76 2.82 7.06
C LYS A 11 8.52 2.07 7.52
N LEU A 12 7.55 1.93 6.63
CA LEU A 12 6.39 1.08 6.86
C LEU A 12 6.74 -0.40 6.61
N PRO A 13 6.03 -1.35 7.22
CA PRO A 13 6.26 -2.77 6.99
C PRO A 13 6.23 -3.11 5.50
N PRO A 14 7.19 -3.90 4.99
CA PRO A 14 7.21 -4.30 3.59
C PRO A 14 6.02 -5.20 3.27
N TYR A 15 5.39 -4.93 2.13
CA TYR A 15 4.28 -5.73 1.61
C TYR A 15 4.73 -6.52 0.38
N VAL A 16 4.85 -7.83 0.55
CA VAL A 16 5.38 -8.75 -0.45
C VAL A 16 4.22 -9.51 -1.09
N ILE A 17 4.11 -9.42 -2.40
CA ILE A 17 3.15 -10.19 -3.19
C ILE A 17 3.93 -11.30 -3.89
N LEU A 18 3.60 -12.55 -3.58
CA LEU A 18 4.17 -13.74 -4.21
C LEU A 18 3.26 -14.21 -5.35
N LYS A 19 3.83 -14.41 -6.55
CA LYS A 19 3.10 -14.84 -7.74
C LYS A 19 2.74 -16.33 -7.68
N ARG A 20 1.67 -16.69 -6.96
CA ARG A 20 1.18 -18.07 -6.79
C ARG A 20 -0.20 -18.10 -6.13
N LYS A 21 -0.81 -19.29 -6.12
CA LYS A 21 -2.15 -19.53 -5.55
C LYS A 21 -2.15 -19.79 -4.04
N THR A 22 -1.09 -20.35 -3.49
CA THR A 22 -1.06 -20.87 -2.11
C THR A 22 -0.01 -20.19 -1.25
N MET A 23 -0.28 -20.03 0.04
CA MET A 23 0.68 -19.50 1.03
C MET A 23 1.80 -20.51 1.34
N LEU A 24 2.94 -20.02 1.82
CA LEU A 24 4.07 -20.85 2.24
C LEU A 24 3.65 -21.43 3.59
N LYS A 25 3.94 -22.70 3.82
CA LYS A 25 3.72 -23.31 5.14
C LYS A 25 4.84 -22.95 6.12
N ASP A 26 5.98 -22.49 5.60
CA ASP A 26 7.14 -22.11 6.39
C ASP A 26 6.90 -20.82 7.16
N GLN A 27 7.61 -20.68 8.29
CA GLN A 27 7.57 -19.45 9.08
C GLN A 27 8.13 -18.29 8.26
N LEU A 28 7.29 -17.29 8.03
CA LEU A 28 7.68 -16.05 7.37
C LEU A 28 8.42 -15.14 8.36
N PRO A 29 9.36 -14.30 7.88
CA PRO A 29 10.05 -13.35 8.75
C PRO A 29 9.06 -12.41 9.43
N THR A 30 9.24 -12.20 10.74
CA THR A 30 8.43 -11.26 11.51
C THR A 30 8.57 -9.85 10.96
N GLY A 31 7.45 -9.12 10.86
CA GLY A 31 7.43 -7.73 10.39
C GLY A 31 7.27 -7.58 8.87
N ILE A 32 7.19 -8.67 8.11
CA ILE A 32 6.86 -8.65 6.67
C ILE A 32 5.43 -9.11 6.48
N ILE A 33 4.68 -8.39 5.65
CA ILE A 33 3.33 -8.81 5.26
C ILE A 33 3.41 -9.48 3.90
N VAL A 34 3.04 -10.76 3.85
CA VAL A 34 3.08 -11.55 2.63
C VAL A 34 1.66 -11.89 2.18
N ARG A 35 1.35 -11.57 0.92
CA ARG A 35 0.15 -12.02 0.22
C ARG A 35 0.54 -12.86 -0.99
N CYS A 36 -0.36 -13.75 -1.40
CA CYS A 36 -0.21 -14.53 -2.63
C CYS A 36 -1.27 -14.10 -3.64
N GLN A 37 -0.87 -13.95 -4.89
CA GLN A 37 -1.77 -13.62 -5.99
C GLN A 37 -1.23 -14.19 -7.30
N THR A 38 -2.10 -14.50 -8.27
CA THR A 38 -1.69 -15.03 -9.58
C THR A 38 -1.42 -13.96 -10.63
N GLN A 39 -1.97 -12.76 -10.45
CA GLN A 39 -1.77 -11.61 -11.33
C GLN A 39 -0.36 -11.04 -11.18
N GLU A 40 0.17 -10.52 -12.29
CA GLU A 40 1.50 -9.88 -12.35
C GLU A 40 1.52 -8.44 -11.84
N TRP A 41 0.34 -7.90 -11.58
CA TRP A 41 0.12 -6.53 -11.16
C TRP A 41 -0.68 -6.50 -9.85
N MET A 42 -0.69 -5.35 -9.17
CA MET A 42 -1.39 -5.22 -7.90
C MET A 42 -2.86 -4.84 -8.13
N PRO A 43 -3.82 -5.76 -7.93
CA PRO A 43 -5.25 -5.47 -8.04
C PRO A 43 -5.72 -4.48 -6.98
N THR A 44 -6.85 -3.84 -7.27
CA THR A 44 -7.54 -2.91 -6.37
C THR A 44 -7.77 -3.52 -4.99
N ASP A 45 -8.09 -4.81 -4.90
CA ASP A 45 -8.35 -5.47 -3.61
C ASP A 45 -7.09 -5.64 -2.76
N LEU A 46 -5.95 -5.95 -3.39
CA LEU A 46 -4.67 -5.96 -2.66
C LEU A 46 -4.25 -4.55 -2.25
N MET A 47 -4.63 -3.52 -3.01
CA MET A 47 -4.36 -2.13 -2.61
C MET A 47 -5.24 -1.69 -1.45
N LYS A 48 -6.50 -2.11 -1.41
CA LYS A 48 -7.36 -1.94 -0.23
C LYS A 48 -6.82 -2.68 0.99
N ASP A 49 -6.36 -3.92 0.83
CA ASP A 49 -5.70 -4.69 1.91
C ASP A 49 -4.48 -3.94 2.42
N TRP A 50 -3.59 -3.47 1.53
CA TRP A 50 -2.43 -2.67 1.90
C TRP A 50 -2.80 -1.39 2.66
N LEU A 51 -3.81 -0.63 2.19
CA LEU A 51 -4.29 0.56 2.88
C LEU A 51 -4.81 0.22 4.29
N ASN A 52 -5.54 -0.88 4.45
CA ASN A 52 -6.15 -1.25 5.73
C ASN A 52 -5.12 -1.75 6.76
N ILE A 53 -4.13 -2.53 6.33
CA ILE A 53 -3.20 -3.19 7.24
C ILE A 53 -1.91 -2.41 7.49
N ILE A 54 -1.47 -1.59 6.54
CA ILE A 54 -0.26 -0.77 6.66
C ILE A 54 -0.64 0.69 6.86
N TRP A 55 -1.34 1.30 5.90
CA TRP A 55 -1.60 2.73 5.97
C TRP A 55 -2.46 3.09 7.18
N ASN A 56 -3.58 2.41 7.40
CA ASN A 56 -4.51 2.73 8.49
C ASN A 56 -4.06 2.20 9.87
N ARG A 57 -2.91 1.53 9.96
CA ARG A 57 -2.34 1.04 11.22
C ARG A 57 -0.99 1.67 11.56
N ARG A 58 -0.51 2.59 10.72
CA ARG A 58 0.76 3.29 10.94
C ARG A 58 0.70 4.21 12.16
N ALA A 59 1.88 4.52 12.70
CA ALA A 59 2.02 5.51 13.75
C ALA A 59 1.44 6.87 13.32
N GLY A 60 0.72 7.54 14.22
CA GLY A 60 0.10 8.84 13.93
C GLY A 60 -1.23 8.76 13.15
N VAL A 61 -1.81 7.56 12.94
CA VAL A 61 -3.10 7.44 12.24
C VAL A 61 -4.26 8.17 12.95
N LEU A 62 -4.26 8.20 14.29
CA LEU A 62 -5.29 8.87 15.09
C LEU A 62 -5.18 10.40 15.06
N VAL A 63 -4.10 10.94 14.51
CA VAL A 63 -3.95 12.39 14.35
C VAL A 63 -4.89 12.83 13.23
N CYS A 64 -5.90 13.63 13.57
CA CYS A 64 -6.90 14.21 12.66
C CYS A 64 -6.32 15.32 11.76
N LYS A 65 -5.16 15.08 11.16
CA LYS A 65 -4.56 15.94 10.13
C LYS A 65 -4.77 15.33 8.76
N ARG A 66 -4.85 16.20 7.75
CA ARG A 66 -4.85 15.79 6.34
C ARG A 66 -3.53 15.06 6.05
N LYS A 67 -3.63 13.89 5.44
CA LYS A 67 -2.50 13.04 5.09
C LYS A 67 -2.34 13.01 3.59
N MET A 68 -1.12 12.87 3.10
CA MET A 68 -0.84 12.69 1.68
C MET A 68 -0.16 11.34 1.48
N LEU A 69 -0.63 10.57 0.50
CA LEU A 69 -0.02 9.33 0.06
C LEU A 69 0.46 9.51 -1.38
N VAL A 70 1.77 9.51 -1.54
CA VAL A 70 2.43 9.65 -2.84
C VAL A 70 2.74 8.24 -3.39
N LEU A 71 2.23 7.94 -4.57
CA LEU A 71 2.46 6.67 -5.27
C LEU A 71 3.22 6.91 -6.57
N GLY A 72 4.13 5.98 -6.90
CA GLY A 72 4.76 5.95 -8.22
C GLY A 72 3.75 5.59 -9.32
N THR A 73 4.09 5.90 -10.58
CA THR A 73 3.27 5.54 -11.73
C THR A 73 2.96 4.07 -11.77
N PHE A 74 1.67 3.77 -11.66
CA PHE A 74 1.09 2.49 -11.99
C PHE A 74 -0.40 2.73 -12.26
N GLU A 75 -0.85 2.34 -13.44
CA GLU A 75 -2.14 2.73 -14.00
C GLU A 75 -3.34 2.23 -13.17
N GLY A 76 -3.18 1.20 -12.33
CA GLY A 76 -4.27 0.62 -11.54
C GLY A 76 -4.71 1.41 -10.30
N TYR A 77 -4.04 2.50 -9.91
CA TYR A 77 -4.34 3.22 -8.65
C TYR A 77 -5.37 4.36 -8.77
N LEU A 78 -5.74 4.77 -9.99
CA LEU A 78 -6.65 5.88 -10.26
C LEU A 78 -8.11 5.44 -10.44
N THR A 79 -8.52 4.34 -9.82
CA THR A 79 -9.93 3.92 -9.86
C THR A 79 -10.77 4.72 -8.84
N PRO A 80 -12.05 5.04 -9.14
CA PRO A 80 -12.93 5.73 -8.19
C PRO A 80 -13.05 5.01 -6.84
N ALA A 81 -12.94 3.68 -6.85
CA ALA A 81 -12.94 2.85 -5.64
C ALA A 81 -11.75 3.16 -4.71
N MET A 82 -10.59 3.53 -5.26
CA MET A 82 -9.41 3.91 -4.48
C MET A 82 -9.59 5.30 -3.86
N GLN A 83 -10.09 6.26 -4.64
CA GLN A 83 -10.33 7.63 -4.17
C GLN A 83 -11.34 7.68 -3.03
N ASN A 84 -12.44 6.92 -3.14
CA ASN A 84 -13.45 6.80 -2.09
C ASN A 84 -12.88 6.16 -0.81
N GLY A 85 -12.06 5.12 -0.95
CA GLY A 85 -11.42 4.45 0.19
C GLY A 85 -10.44 5.36 0.95
N THR A 86 -9.68 6.20 0.24
CA THR A 86 -8.72 7.13 0.86
C THR A 86 -9.40 8.37 1.44
N GLY A 87 -10.52 8.83 0.88
CA GLY A 87 -11.31 9.95 1.41
C GLY A 87 -11.79 9.70 2.84
N GLY A 88 -12.26 8.48 3.14
CA GLY A 88 -12.62 8.07 4.51
C GLY A 88 -11.45 8.03 5.50
N MET A 89 -10.20 8.05 5.01
CA MET A 89 -8.98 8.02 5.83
C MET A 89 -8.34 9.41 6.00
N ASN A 90 -9.03 10.49 5.60
CA ASN A 90 -8.49 11.86 5.51
C ASN A 90 -7.14 11.88 4.75
N THR A 91 -7.06 11.07 3.69
CA THR A 91 -5.84 10.86 2.89
C THR A 91 -6.08 11.30 1.46
N GLU A 92 -5.22 12.18 0.98
CA GLU A 92 -5.15 12.61 -0.40
C GLU A 92 -4.12 11.78 -1.17
N LEU A 93 -4.49 11.34 -2.38
CA LEU A 93 -3.64 10.51 -3.22
C LEU A 93 -2.91 11.40 -4.24
N ALA A 94 -1.58 11.30 -4.29
CA ALA A 94 -0.76 11.96 -5.30
C ALA A 94 -0.04 10.89 -6.13
N VAL A 95 0.00 11.06 -7.45
CA VAL A 95 0.70 10.15 -8.38
C VAL A 95 1.87 10.91 -9.00
N VAL A 96 3.06 10.32 -8.90
CA VAL A 96 4.29 10.84 -9.49
C VAL A 96 4.42 10.24 -10.88
N PRO A 97 4.28 11.02 -11.98
CA PRO A 97 4.47 10.53 -13.35
C PRO A 97 5.86 9.92 -13.55
N GLY A 98 5.92 8.85 -14.35
CA GLY A 98 7.15 8.14 -14.67
C GLY A 98 8.04 9.00 -15.57
N GLY A 99 9.35 8.93 -15.37
CA GLY A 99 10.32 9.77 -16.10
C GLY A 99 10.73 11.06 -15.39
N MET A 100 10.30 11.26 -14.14
CA MET A 100 10.80 12.33 -13.26
C MET A 100 12.00 11.87 -12.42
N SER A 101 13.02 11.36 -13.10
CA SER A 101 14.34 11.03 -12.53
C SER A 101 15.37 12.06 -12.96
#